data_AF-A0A3R6S4I5-F1
#
_entry.id   AF-A0A3R6S4I5-F1
#
_cell.length_a   1.000
_cell.length_b   1.000
_cell.length_c   1.000
_cell.angle_alpha   90.00
_cell.angle_beta   90.00
_cell.angle_gamma   90.00
#
_symmetry.space_group_name_H-M   'P 1'
#
loop_
_entity.id
_entity.type
_entity.pdbx_description
1 polymer ?
#
loop_
_entity_poly.entity_id
_entity_poly.type
_entity_poly.pdbx_seq_one_letter_code
_entity_poly.pdbx_strand_id
1 'polypeptide(L)'
;MNESEARRRELLRQTRKLYNEDGFVPAVHPRYGNIYNNLYDDGMQERPKNSFFFRLSLGILCFVCYVWMDYGKVNVANVSSDKIVNQIEKQMDMKDIEAVWKNL
;
A
#
# COMPACT_ATOMS: atom_id res chain seq x y z
N MET A 1 -42.89 -12.25 5.56
CA MET A 1 -42.33 -11.06 4.88
C MET A 1 -43.21 -10.76 3.69
N ASN A 2 -43.75 -9.55 3.59
CA ASN A 2 -44.65 -9.20 2.48
C ASN A 2 -43.85 -9.07 1.17
N GLU A 3 -44.43 -9.43 0.03
CA GLU A 3 -43.75 -9.37 -1.28
C GLU A 3 -43.31 -7.93 -1.62
N SER A 4 -44.12 -6.95 -1.22
CA SER A 4 -43.80 -5.52 -1.34
C SER A 4 -42.56 -5.13 -0.53
N GLU A 5 -42.40 -5.67 0.69
CA GLU A 5 -41.26 -5.40 1.55
C GLU A 5 -39.98 -6.02 0.99
N ALA A 6 -40.07 -7.23 0.42
CA ALA A 6 -38.96 -7.89 -0.25
C ALA A 6 -38.47 -7.08 -1.45
N ARG A 7 -39.40 -6.64 -2.31
CA ARG A 7 -39.10 -5.81 -3.48
C ARG A 7 -38.47 -4.48 -3.08
N ARG A 8 -38.95 -3.84 -2.02
CA ARG A 8 -38.38 -2.61 -1.48
C ARG A 8 -36.93 -2.80 -1.01
N ARG A 9 -36.64 -3.88 -0.28
CA ARG A 9 -35.27 -4.20 0.17
C ARG A 9 -34.34 -4.41 -1.02
N GLU A 10 -34.80 -5.12 -2.05
CA GLU A 10 -33.99 -5.38 -3.23
C GLU A 10 -33.67 -4.10 -4.02
N LEU A 11 -34.65 -3.21 -4.20
CA LEU A 11 -34.43 -1.91 -4.84
C LEU A 11 -33.40 -1.07 -4.07
N LEU A 12 -33.51 -1.00 -2.74
CA LEU A 12 -32.54 -0.28 -1.92
C LEU A 12 -31.13 -0.86 -2.04
N ARG A 13 -31.00 -2.20 -2.14
CA ARG A 13 -29.72 -2.87 -2.37
C ARG A 13 -29.13 -2.54 -3.75
N GLN A 14 -29.97 -2.47 -4.78
CA GLN A 14 -29.54 -2.10 -6.13
C GLN A 14 -29.06 -0.65 -6.20
N THR A 15 -29.78 0.28 -5.59
CA THR A 15 -29.38 1.70 -5.50
C THR A 15 -28.04 1.84 -4.79
N ARG A 16 -27.84 1.16 -3.66
CA ARG A 16 -26.57 1.22 -2.92
C ARG A 16 -25.37 0.74 -3.73
N LYS A 17 -25.54 -0.36 -4.48
CA LYS A 17 -24.52 -0.89 -5.40
C LYS A 17 -24.18 0.10 -6.52
N LEU A 18 -25.19 0.77 -7.08
CA LEU A 18 -25.00 1.78 -8.13
C LEU A 18 -24.10 2.92 -7.67
N TYR A 19 -24.28 3.39 -6.42
CA TYR A 19 -23.54 4.50 -5.84
C TYR A 19 -22.28 4.07 -5.07
N ASN A 20 -21.92 2.78 -5.08
CA ASN A 20 -20.76 2.24 -4.33
C ASN A 20 -20.77 2.64 -2.84
N GLU A 21 -21.96 2.75 -2.26
CA GLU A 21 -22.18 3.07 -0.85
C GLU A 21 -21.92 1.84 0.05
N ASP A 22 -21.62 0.68 -0.53
CA ASP A 22 -21.26 -0.55 0.21
C ASP A 22 -19.99 -0.40 1.07
N GLY A 23 -19.17 0.63 0.81
CA GLY A 23 -17.90 0.86 1.51
C GLY A 23 -17.98 1.66 2.81
N PHE A 24 -19.11 2.35 3.07
CA PHE A 24 -19.25 3.30 4.18
C PHE A 24 -20.63 3.23 4.83
N VAL A 25 -20.67 2.91 6.12
CA VAL A 25 -21.88 3.02 6.94
C VAL A 25 -22.09 4.51 7.25
N PRO A 26 -23.25 5.10 6.90
CA PRO A 26 -23.53 6.50 7.19
C PRO A 26 -23.58 6.72 8.71
N ALA A 27 -23.34 7.96 9.13
CA ALA A 27 -23.45 8.33 10.53
C ALA A 27 -24.92 8.29 10.98
N VAL A 28 -25.35 7.16 11.53
CA VAL A 28 -26.69 6.97 12.09
C VAL A 28 -26.67 7.26 13.59
N HIS A 29 -27.66 7.98 14.08
CA HIS A 29 -27.82 8.22 15.51
C HIS A 29 -27.99 6.88 16.27
N PRO A 30 -27.35 6.66 17.45
CA PRO A 30 -27.36 5.37 18.15
C PRO A 30 -28.75 4.76 18.37
N ARG A 31 -29.76 5.60 18.62
CA ARG A 31 -31.17 5.18 18.75
C ARG A 31 -31.71 4.40 17.54
N TYR A 32 -31.27 4.74 16.33
CA TYR A 32 -31.79 4.17 15.08
C TYR A 32 -30.81 3.19 14.43
N GLY A 33 -29.66 2.92 15.07
CA GLY A 33 -28.65 2.00 14.55
C GLY A 33 -29.21 0.60 14.29
N ASN A 34 -30.06 0.09 15.18
CA ASN A 34 -30.68 -1.23 15.02
C ASN A 34 -31.60 -1.32 13.79
N ILE A 35 -32.31 -0.25 13.46
CA ILE A 35 -33.20 -0.21 12.29
C ILE A 35 -32.37 -0.21 11.01
N TYR A 36 -31.29 0.58 10.98
CA TYR A 36 -30.36 0.60 9.85
C TYR A 36 -29.72 -0.77 9.64
N ASN A 37 -29.23 -1.41 10.71
CA ASN A 37 -28.63 -2.74 10.60
C ASN A 37 -29.66 -3.77 10.10
N ASN A 38 -30.88 -3.80 10.65
CA ASN A 38 -31.92 -4.71 10.17
C ASN A 38 -32.32 -4.50 8.69
N LEU A 39 -32.08 -3.32 8.12
CA LEU A 39 -32.37 -3.01 6.71
C LEU A 39 -31.24 -3.39 5.75
N TYR A 40 -30.01 -3.51 6.23
CA TYR A 40 -28.81 -3.56 5.37
C TYR A 40 -27.73 -4.57 5.79
N ASP A 41 -27.82 -5.16 6.98
CA ASP A 41 -26.80 -6.05 7.59
C ASP A 41 -26.99 -7.53 7.20
N ASP A 42 -28.10 -7.86 6.53
CA ASP A 42 -28.48 -9.22 6.11
C ASP A 42 -27.64 -9.78 4.94
N GLY A 43 -26.73 -8.98 4.38
CA GLY A 43 -25.86 -9.41 3.29
C GLY A 43 -24.66 -8.52 3.01
N MET A 44 -24.44 -7.49 3.82
CA MET A 44 -23.13 -6.85 3.93
C MET A 44 -22.24 -7.86 4.63
N GLN A 45 -21.70 -8.83 3.87
CA GLN A 45 -20.43 -9.42 4.24
C GLN A 45 -19.55 -8.24 4.61
N GLU A 46 -19.25 -8.10 5.91
CA GLU A 46 -18.16 -7.30 6.39
C GLU A 46 -16.99 -7.72 5.52
N ARG A 47 -16.73 -7.01 4.41
CA ARG A 47 -15.61 -7.32 3.55
C ARG A 47 -14.46 -7.18 4.51
N PRO A 48 -13.78 -8.27 4.88
CA PRO A 48 -12.81 -8.15 5.93
C PRO A 48 -11.74 -7.25 5.33
N LYS A 49 -11.69 -5.99 5.77
CA LYS A 49 -10.59 -5.06 5.46
C LYS A 49 -9.38 -5.49 6.29
N ASN A 50 -9.16 -6.79 6.47
CA ASN A 50 -8.05 -7.37 7.21
C ASN A 50 -6.82 -7.41 6.31
N SER A 51 -6.38 -6.21 5.89
CA SER A 51 -5.09 -5.99 5.24
C SER A 51 -3.90 -6.42 6.11
N PHE A 52 -4.14 -6.78 7.38
CA PHE A 52 -3.12 -7.29 8.29
C PHE A 52 -2.36 -8.48 7.69
N PHE A 53 -3.06 -9.50 7.19
CA PHE A 53 -2.42 -10.68 6.60
C PHE A 53 -1.63 -10.34 5.34
N PHE A 54 -2.16 -9.47 4.49
CA PHE A 54 -1.48 -9.00 3.29
C PHE A 54 -0.21 -8.18 3.63
N ARG A 55 -0.30 -7.29 4.62
CA ARG A 55 0.84 -6.49 5.12
C ARG A 55 1.90 -7.38 5.76
N LEU A 56 1.47 -8.38 6.55
CA LEU A 56 2.35 -9.36 7.17
C LEU A 56 3.07 -10.22 6.11
N SER A 57 2.34 -10.75 5.13
CA SER A 57 2.92 -11.55 4.06
C SER A 57 3.90 -10.74 3.21
N LEU A 58 3.57 -9.48 2.90
CA LEU A 58 4.47 -8.59 2.18
C LEU A 58 5.75 -8.30 2.99
N GLY A 59 5.62 -8.07 4.29
CA GLY A 59 6.77 -7.85 5.18
C GLY A 59 7.70 -9.06 5.25
N ILE A 60 7.13 -10.26 5.42
CA ILE A 60 7.91 -11.52 5.44
C ILE A 60 8.58 -11.76 4.08
N LEU A 61 7.86 -11.54 2.97
CA LEU A 61 8.41 -11.68 1.63
C LEU A 61 9.61 -10.75 1.40
N CYS A 62 9.46 -9.46 1.74
CA CYS A 62 10.54 -8.48 1.63
C CYS A 62 11.76 -8.89 2.49
N PHE A 63 11.52 -9.40 3.69
CA PHE A 63 12.60 -9.87 4.56
C PHE A 63 13.34 -11.08 3.96
N VAL A 64 12.62 -12.08 3.43
CA VAL A 64 13.23 -13.24 2.77
C VAL A 64 14.01 -12.81 1.53
N CYS A 65 13.47 -11.91 0.71
CA CYS A 65 14.18 -11.35 -0.44
C CYS A 65 15.47 -10.63 -0.02
N TYR A 66 15.43 -9.82 1.03
CA TYR A 66 16.61 -9.14 1.56
C TYR A 66 17.69 -10.13 2.01
N VAL A 67 17.30 -11.12 2.81
CA VAL A 67 18.21 -12.16 3.30
C VAL A 67 18.81 -12.95 2.14
N TRP A 68 18.03 -13.27 1.12
CA TRP A 68 18.51 -13.97 -0.07
C TRP A 68 19.47 -13.12 -0.91
N MET A 69 19.22 -11.81 -1.04
CA MET A 69 20.15 -10.88 -1.68
C MET A 69 21.48 -10.77 -0.91
N ASP A 70 21.41 -10.74 0.42
CA ASP A 70 22.58 -10.67 1.31
C ASP A 70 23.44 -11.95 1.23
N TYR A 71 22.83 -13.14 1.33
CA TYR A 71 23.52 -14.41 1.14
C TYR A 71 24.04 -14.60 -0.29
N GLY A 72 23.29 -14.13 -1.27
CA GLY A 72 23.64 -14.25 -2.69
C GLY A 72 24.80 -13.34 -3.12
N LYS A 73 25.27 -12.42 -2.26
CA LYS A 73 26.23 -11.35 -2.62
C LYS A 73 25.90 -10.74 -3.99
N VAL A 74 24.60 -10.55 -4.27
CA VAL A 74 24.17 -10.01 -5.55
C VAL A 74 24.52 -8.54 -5.51
N ASN A 75 25.61 -8.18 -6.20
CA ASN A 75 26.06 -6.81 -6.38
C ASN A 75 24.99 -6.02 -7.15
N VAL A 76 24.00 -5.49 -6.45
CA VAL A 76 23.07 -4.50 -7.01
C VAL A 76 23.88 -3.22 -7.18
N ALA A 77 24.21 -2.96 -8.44
CA ALA A 77 25.19 -1.99 -8.90
C ALA A 77 26.63 -2.39 -8.51
N ASN A 78 27.45 -2.59 -9.53
CA ASN A 78 28.89 -2.89 -9.47
C ASN A 78 29.70 -1.69 -8.92
N VAL A 79 29.38 -1.28 -7.70
CA VAL A 79 30.02 -0.21 -6.95
C VAL A 79 30.41 -0.80 -5.61
N SER A 80 31.53 -1.52 -5.59
CA SER A 80 32.18 -1.90 -4.35
C SER A 80 32.53 -0.63 -3.57
N SER A 81 32.30 -0.62 -2.25
CA SER A 81 32.66 0.50 -1.37
C SER A 81 34.12 0.90 -1.54
N ASP A 82 35.00 -0.06 -1.83
CA ASP A 82 36.42 0.15 -2.12
C ASP A 82 36.63 1.06 -3.33
N LYS A 83 35.78 0.96 -4.36
CA LYS A 83 35.87 1.80 -5.56
C LYS A 83 35.48 3.25 -5.28
N ILE A 84 34.50 3.46 -4.39
CA ILE A 84 34.09 4.80 -3.94
C ILE A 84 35.21 5.43 -3.11
N VAL A 85 35.77 4.69 -2.15
CA VAL A 85 36.85 5.20 -1.28
C VAL A 85 38.08 5.53 -2.11
N ASN A 86 38.49 4.66 -3.03
CA ASN A 86 39.66 4.88 -3.88
C ASN A 86 39.45 6.08 -4.85
N GLN A 87 38.21 6.34 -5.27
CA GLN A 87 37.88 7.48 -6.12
C GLN A 87 37.76 8.80 -5.35
N ILE A 88 37.43 8.76 -4.06
CA ILE A 88 37.47 9.91 -3.13
C ILE A 88 38.92 10.19 -2.66
N GLU A 89 39.70 9.13 -2.44
CA GLU A 89 41.10 9.18 -2.01
C GLU A 89 42.03 9.65 -3.13
N LYS A 90 41.62 9.53 -4.39
CA LYS A 90 42.19 10.31 -5.49
C LYS A 90 41.91 11.80 -5.26
N GLN A 91 42.70 12.41 -4.38
CA GLN A 91 42.82 13.85 -4.25
C GLN A 91 43.07 14.41 -5.65
N MET A 92 42.22 15.34 -6.08
CA MET A 92 42.41 16.07 -7.31
C MET A 92 43.81 16.71 -7.27
N ASP A 93 44.69 16.30 -8.18
CA ASP A 93 46.03 16.88 -8.27
C ASP A 93 45.86 18.37 -8.60
N MET A 94 46.69 19.21 -7.99
CA MET A 94 46.62 20.68 -8.12
C MET A 94 46.75 21.11 -9.59
N LYS A 95 47.37 20.27 -10.42
CA LYS A 95 47.48 20.41 -11.88
C LYS A 95 46.15 20.25 -12.62
N ASP A 96 45.28 19.35 -12.18
CA ASP A 96 43.97 19.13 -12.78
C ASP A 96 43.05 20.34 -12.50
N ILE A 97 43.18 20.94 -11.32
CA ILE A 97 42.46 22.16 -10.93
C ILE A 97 42.95 23.36 -11.75
N GLU A 98 44.27 23.52 -11.95
CA GLU A 98 44.83 24.60 -12.76
C GLU A 98 44.39 24.51 -14.24
N ALA A 99 44.30 23.29 -14.79
CA ALA A 99 43.86 23.06 -16.16
C ALA A 99 42.39 23.43 -16.40
N VAL A 100 41.51 23.19 -15.42
CA VAL A 100 40.10 23.62 -15.50
C VAL A 100 40.00 25.14 -15.39
N TRP A 101 40.80 25.76 -14.51
CA TRP A 101 40.82 27.22 -14.33
C TRP A 101 41.32 27.98 -15.56
N LYS A 102 42.23 27.41 -16.35
CA LYS A 102 42.69 28.00 -17.62
C LYS A 102 41.70 27.84 -18.77
N ASN A 103 40.73 26.94 -18.65
CA ASN A 103 39.70 26.70 -19.68
C ASN A 103 38.36 27.39 -19.37
N LEU A 104 38.30 28.22 -18.32
CA LEU A 104 37.18 29.11 -17.99
C LEU A 104 37.49 30.54 -18.46
#